data_AF-A0A377ZFN8-F1
#
_entry.id   AF-A0A377ZFN8-F1
#
_cell.length_a   1.000
_cell.length_b   1.000
_cell.length_c   1.000
_cell.angle_alpha   90.00
_cell.angle_beta   90.00
_cell.angle_gamma   90.00
#
_symmetry.space_group_name_H-M   'P 1'
#
loop_
_entity.id
_entity.type
_entity.pdbx_description
1 polymer ?
#
loop_
_entity_poly.entity_id
_entity_poly.type
_entity_poly.pdbx_seq_one_letter_code
_entity_poly.pdbx_strand_id
1 'polypeptide(L)'
;MANWQQNEQLADITADLSRFSDALQRFTARLGLEIAGLDADHISLRCHQNTTAERWRRGLEQCGTLLSENMINGRPICLFKLAEPVCVAHWRFHIVELPWPGEKRYPHEGWEHIEIVLPGDPATLNARALALLADDGLSQPGIVVKTSSPKGEHERLPNPTLAVTDGSVTVKFHPWSMNKSSPASKPIRNSVKPRGVCRVKSCHAAKVVWIRERGMAVLEVCCYSVACAREAERCGADRIELCAAPQEGGLTPSYGVLVSAREAITLPVHPIVRPRGGDFCYTEEEFAAMLNDIRMVRDLGFPGLVTGVLDADGQVDIPRMKKIMAAAGPLAVTFHRAFDLCADPRQAWKTLGTLGVKRILTSGQQSSAEKGISLITELIAAGILQSLWPVRESAPRTCRCFCRRG
;
A
#
# COMPACT_ATOMS: atom_id res chain seq x y z
N MET A 1 10.21 40.43 11.46
CA MET A 1 9.98 40.15 10.03
C MET A 1 8.59 40.67 9.68
N ALA A 2 8.40 41.19 8.48
CA ALA A 2 7.10 41.73 8.06
C ALA A 2 6.08 40.60 7.86
N ASN A 3 4.79 40.85 8.11
CA ASN A 3 3.73 39.92 7.74
C ASN A 3 3.66 39.83 6.20
N TRP A 4 3.73 38.62 5.65
CA TRP A 4 3.73 38.40 4.21
C TRP A 4 2.47 38.94 3.52
N GLN A 5 1.33 38.97 4.22
CA GLN A 5 0.05 39.49 3.71
C GLN A 5 0.04 41.03 3.56
N GLN A 6 0.97 41.73 4.20
CA GLN A 6 1.09 43.19 4.14
C GLN A 6 2.25 43.62 3.23
N ASN A 7 2.96 42.67 2.61
CA ASN A 7 4.08 42.96 1.74
C ASN A 7 3.59 43.33 0.33
N GLU A 8 3.88 44.54 -0.13
CA GLU A 8 3.48 45.01 -1.47
C GLU A 8 4.00 44.11 -2.59
N GLN A 9 5.18 43.52 -2.44
CA GLN A 9 5.76 42.60 -3.43
C GLN A 9 4.99 41.27 -3.52
N LEU A 10 4.16 40.93 -2.52
CA LEU A 10 3.37 39.70 -2.41
C LEU A 10 1.86 39.97 -2.48
N ALA A 11 1.44 41.18 -2.84
CA ALA A 11 0.03 41.57 -2.83
C ALA A 11 -0.84 40.69 -3.73
N ASP A 12 -0.32 40.27 -4.89
CA ASP A 12 -1.00 39.39 -5.84
C ASP A 12 -1.21 37.98 -5.28
N ILE A 13 -0.19 37.35 -4.69
CA ILE A 13 -0.34 36.03 -4.08
C ILE A 13 -1.16 36.08 -2.79
N THR A 14 -1.20 37.22 -2.10
CA THR A 14 -2.08 37.43 -0.95
C THR A 14 -3.54 37.45 -1.40
N ALA A 15 -3.86 38.19 -2.46
CA ALA A 15 -5.20 38.22 -3.04
C ALA A 15 -5.61 36.86 -3.63
N ASP A 16 -4.65 36.10 -4.17
CA ASP A 16 -4.89 34.79 -4.79
C ASP A 16 -5.21 33.65 -3.80
N LEU A 17 -4.89 33.82 -2.51
CA LEU A 17 -4.97 32.73 -1.53
C LEU A 17 -6.39 32.19 -1.36
N SER A 18 -7.41 33.04 -1.44
CA SER A 18 -8.82 32.63 -1.35
C SER A 18 -9.22 31.72 -2.51
N ARG A 19 -8.89 32.11 -3.74
CA ARG A 19 -9.10 31.30 -4.95
C ARG A 19 -8.45 29.93 -4.80
N PHE A 20 -7.19 29.89 -4.35
CA PHE A 20 -6.49 28.62 -4.15
C PHE A 20 -7.14 27.76 -3.07
N SER A 21 -7.53 28.35 -1.95
CA SER A 21 -8.20 27.65 -0.84
C SER A 21 -9.52 27.02 -1.28
N ASP A 22 -10.35 27.76 -2.03
CA ASP A 22 -11.63 27.27 -2.55
C ASP A 22 -11.43 26.19 -3.62
N ALA A 23 -10.42 26.35 -4.48
CA ALA A 23 -10.08 25.36 -5.49
C ALA A 23 -9.57 24.06 -4.83
N LEU A 24 -8.70 24.17 -3.82
CA LEU A 24 -8.19 23.02 -3.06
C LEU A 24 -9.32 22.31 -2.29
N GLN A 25 -10.23 23.04 -1.65
CA GLN A 25 -11.36 22.43 -0.95
C GLN A 25 -12.27 21.64 -1.90
N ARG A 26 -12.60 22.22 -3.07
CA ARG A 26 -13.37 21.50 -4.10
C ARG A 26 -12.61 20.30 -4.65
N PHE A 27 -11.31 20.45 -4.89
CA PHE A 27 -10.48 19.38 -5.44
C PHE A 27 -10.33 18.21 -4.46
N THR A 28 -10.04 18.47 -3.19
CA THR A 28 -9.94 17.44 -2.14
C THR A 28 -11.29 16.73 -1.92
N ALA A 29 -12.41 17.45 -1.94
CA ALA A 29 -13.74 16.86 -1.90
C ALA A 29 -14.04 15.97 -3.11
N ARG A 30 -13.71 16.42 -4.33
CA ARG A 30 -13.83 15.62 -5.55
C ARG A 30 -13.00 14.33 -5.50
N LEU A 31 -11.83 14.39 -4.90
CA LEU A 31 -10.95 13.24 -4.71
C LEU A 31 -11.38 12.32 -3.56
N GLY A 32 -12.39 12.69 -2.77
CA GLY A 32 -12.73 11.98 -1.53
C GLY A 32 -11.58 11.98 -0.50
N LEU A 33 -10.69 12.97 -0.57
CA LEU A 33 -9.50 13.06 0.28
C LEU A 33 -9.87 13.69 1.63
N GLU A 34 -9.88 12.87 2.69
CA GLU A 34 -10.04 13.39 4.05
C GLU A 34 -8.75 14.01 4.58
N ILE A 35 -8.74 15.35 4.66
CA ILE A 35 -7.53 16.11 5.01
C ILE A 35 -7.27 16.27 6.50
N ALA A 36 -8.27 16.14 7.38
CA ALA A 36 -8.20 16.56 8.80
C ALA A 36 -7.14 15.85 9.65
N GLY A 37 -6.66 14.67 9.23
CA GLY A 37 -5.63 13.90 9.93
C GLY A 37 -4.27 13.86 9.22
N LEU A 38 -4.09 14.67 8.18
CA LEU A 38 -2.88 14.67 7.35
C LEU A 38 -2.01 15.88 7.71
N ASP A 39 -0.69 15.69 7.67
CA ASP A 39 0.28 16.77 7.81
C ASP A 39 0.69 17.26 6.42
N ALA A 40 0.82 18.57 6.24
CA ALA A 40 1.33 19.16 5.00
C ALA A 40 2.59 19.99 5.30
N ASP A 41 3.64 19.78 4.50
CA ASP A 41 5.00 20.27 4.79
C ASP A 41 5.21 21.69 4.26
N HIS A 42 4.82 21.90 3.00
CA HIS A 42 5.00 23.16 2.30
C HIS A 42 3.92 23.39 1.25
N ILE A 43 3.81 24.64 0.85
CA ILE A 43 2.93 25.13 -0.21
C ILE A 43 3.80 25.80 -1.28
N SER A 44 3.43 25.66 -2.55
CA SER A 44 4.24 26.15 -3.67
C SER A 44 3.52 27.14 -4.54
N LEU A 45 4.32 28.08 -5.04
CA LEU A 45 3.95 29.06 -6.04
C LEU A 45 4.29 28.58 -7.46
N ARG A 46 3.69 29.24 -8.46
CA ARG A 46 4.07 29.18 -9.87
C ARG A 46 3.93 30.57 -10.50
N CYS A 47 4.89 30.93 -11.33
CA CYS A 47 4.83 32.11 -12.19
C CYS A 47 5.37 31.79 -13.60
N HIS A 48 5.15 32.71 -14.53
CA HIS A 48 5.52 32.63 -15.94
C HIS A 48 6.74 33.46 -16.29
N GLN A 49 7.06 34.48 -15.48
CA GLN A 49 8.15 35.42 -15.74
C GLN A 49 9.19 35.42 -14.62
N ASN A 50 10.47 35.55 -14.99
CA ASN A 50 11.57 35.68 -14.03
C ASN A 50 11.42 36.94 -13.18
N THR A 51 10.91 38.03 -13.77
CA THR A 51 10.62 39.29 -13.06
C THR A 51 9.61 39.09 -11.93
N THR A 52 8.58 38.26 -12.14
CA THR A 52 7.62 37.87 -11.10
C THR A 52 8.28 37.02 -10.01
N ALA A 53 9.08 36.01 -10.39
CA ALA A 53 9.82 35.19 -9.44
C ALA A 53 10.77 36.02 -8.56
N GLU A 54 11.54 36.93 -9.17
CA GLU A 54 12.44 37.84 -8.46
C GLU A 54 11.68 38.78 -7.52
N ARG A 55 10.53 39.30 -7.96
CA ARG A 55 9.66 40.13 -7.12
C ARG A 55 9.19 39.37 -5.89
N TRP A 56 8.63 38.18 -6.08
CA TRP A 56 8.18 37.34 -4.98
C TRP A 56 9.34 36.92 -4.06
N ARG A 57 10.51 36.60 -4.61
CA ARG A 57 11.73 36.33 -3.83
C ARG A 57 12.01 37.47 -2.85
N ARG A 58 12.08 38.72 -3.33
CA ARG A 58 12.34 39.90 -2.49
C ARG A 58 11.31 40.05 -1.37
N GLY A 59 10.03 39.80 -1.67
CA GLY A 59 8.97 39.82 -0.67
C GLY A 59 9.11 38.72 0.38
N LEU A 60 9.36 37.48 -0.06
CA LEU A 60 9.52 36.33 0.84
C LEU A 60 10.77 36.46 1.74
N GLU A 61 11.86 37.04 1.24
CA GLU A 61 13.08 37.32 2.03
C GLU A 61 12.85 38.41 3.11
N GLN A 62 11.89 39.31 2.93
CA GLN A 62 11.51 40.31 3.95
C GLN A 62 10.59 39.73 5.05
N CYS A 63 9.90 38.64 4.73
CA CYS A 63 8.88 38.01 5.58
C CYS A 63 9.35 36.68 6.19
N GLY A 64 10.55 36.22 5.83
CA GLY A 64 11.06 34.91 6.20
C GLY A 64 12.56 34.78 6.02
N THR A 65 13.03 33.54 5.94
CA THR A 65 14.44 33.20 5.72
C THR A 65 14.54 32.18 4.59
N LEU A 66 15.46 32.41 3.65
CA LEU A 66 15.80 31.43 2.61
C LEU A 66 16.45 30.21 3.27
N LEU A 67 15.80 29.04 3.16
CA LEU A 67 16.30 27.77 3.69
C LEU A 67 17.24 27.08 2.70
N SER A 68 16.86 27.09 1.42
CA SER A 68 17.63 26.45 0.36
C SER A 68 17.31 27.07 -0.99
N GLU A 69 18.29 27.05 -1.87
CA GLU A 69 18.18 27.38 -3.29
C GLU A 69 18.90 26.29 -4.07
N ASN A 70 18.14 25.49 -4.83
CA ASN A 70 18.68 24.37 -5.59
C ASN A 70 18.39 24.55 -7.08
N MET A 71 19.36 24.19 -7.92
CA MET A 71 19.18 24.16 -9.37
C MET A 71 18.52 22.84 -9.77
N ILE A 72 17.33 22.89 -10.34
CA ILE A 72 16.59 21.69 -10.78
C ILE A 72 16.14 21.88 -12.21
N ASN A 73 16.68 21.07 -13.13
CA ASN A 73 16.45 21.20 -14.59
C ASN A 73 16.75 22.61 -15.12
N GLY A 74 17.88 23.21 -14.69
CA GLY A 74 18.36 24.49 -15.22
C GLY A 74 17.63 25.74 -14.73
N ARG A 75 16.77 25.63 -13.71
CA ARG A 75 16.14 26.77 -13.05
C ARG A 75 16.24 26.66 -11.52
N PRO A 76 16.38 27.79 -10.80
CA PRO A 76 16.40 27.78 -9.35
C PRO A 76 15.03 27.46 -8.76
N ILE A 77 15.03 26.68 -7.68
CA ILE A 77 13.88 26.43 -6.81
C ILE A 77 14.29 26.79 -5.40
N CYS A 78 13.60 27.78 -4.82
CA CYS A 78 13.89 28.30 -3.50
C CYS A 78 12.84 27.85 -2.48
N LEU A 79 13.28 27.53 -1.27
CA LEU A 79 12.42 27.29 -0.12
C LEU A 79 12.59 28.40 0.91
N PHE A 80 11.49 29.05 1.30
CA PHE A 80 11.47 30.11 2.31
C PHE A 80 10.73 29.65 3.55
N LYS A 81 11.32 29.86 4.73
CA LYS A 81 10.63 29.73 6.02
C LYS A 81 10.07 31.08 6.44
N LEU A 82 8.76 31.24 6.38
CA LEU A 82 8.06 32.45 6.81
C LEU A 82 7.94 32.53 8.33
N ALA A 83 8.02 33.76 8.85
CA ALA A 83 7.73 34.04 10.26
C ALA A 83 6.27 33.77 10.60
N GLU A 84 5.36 34.32 9.78
CA GLU A 84 3.93 34.06 9.85
C GLU A 84 3.52 33.03 8.80
N PRO A 85 2.76 31.97 9.15
CA PRO A 85 2.42 30.92 8.22
C PRO A 85 1.35 31.34 7.22
N VAL A 86 1.36 30.71 6.04
CA VAL A 86 0.24 30.71 5.11
C VAL A 86 -0.79 29.71 5.63
N CYS A 87 -2.03 30.16 5.86
CA CYS A 87 -3.10 29.30 6.37
C CYS A 87 -4.03 28.87 5.23
N VAL A 88 -4.15 27.55 5.01
CA VAL A 88 -5.07 26.96 4.02
C VAL A 88 -5.75 25.75 4.65
N ALA A 89 -7.08 25.71 4.63
CA ALA A 89 -7.87 24.77 5.42
C ALA A 89 -7.47 24.80 6.90
N HIS A 90 -7.05 23.68 7.47
CA HIS A 90 -6.56 23.59 8.85
C HIS A 90 -5.02 23.66 8.95
N TRP A 91 -4.31 23.68 7.82
CA TRP A 91 -2.86 23.69 7.77
C TRP A 91 -2.28 25.09 7.94
N ARG A 92 -1.10 25.13 8.56
CA ARG A 92 -0.28 26.33 8.78
C ARG A 92 1.08 26.12 8.12
N PHE A 93 1.22 26.56 6.88
CA PHE A 93 2.44 26.38 6.09
C PHE A 93 3.47 27.45 6.44
N HIS A 94 4.53 27.05 7.12
CA HIS A 94 5.69 27.91 7.34
C HIS A 94 6.69 27.87 6.19
N ILE A 95 6.63 26.86 5.32
CA ILE A 95 7.56 26.71 4.20
C ILE A 95 6.81 27.02 2.89
N VAL A 96 7.36 27.96 2.12
CA VAL A 96 6.90 28.32 0.77
C VAL A 96 7.96 27.92 -0.25
N GLU A 97 7.58 27.12 -1.24
CA GLU A 97 8.39 26.82 -2.41
C GLU A 97 8.14 27.84 -3.52
N LEU A 98 9.21 28.41 -4.05
CA LEU A 98 9.21 29.30 -5.21
C LEU A 98 10.11 28.72 -6.31
N PRO A 99 9.53 27.99 -7.28
CA PRO A 99 10.23 27.58 -8.48
C PRO A 99 10.26 28.72 -9.50
N TRP A 100 11.43 29.02 -10.05
CA TRP A 100 11.51 29.90 -11.24
C TRP A 100 10.74 29.29 -12.40
N PRO A 101 10.23 30.09 -13.36
CA PRO A 101 9.51 29.56 -14.51
C PRO A 101 10.41 28.61 -15.31
N GLY A 102 9.79 27.55 -15.84
CA GLY A 102 10.44 26.63 -16.80
C GLY A 102 9.71 26.68 -18.14
N GLU A 103 9.91 25.69 -18.99
CA GLU A 103 9.28 25.65 -20.32
C GLU A 103 7.76 25.41 -20.27
N LYS A 104 7.28 24.70 -19.24
CA LYS A 104 5.86 24.39 -19.07
C LYS A 104 5.09 25.65 -18.64
N ARG A 105 4.05 25.98 -19.40
CA ARG A 105 3.10 27.06 -19.08
C ARG A 105 1.94 26.55 -18.24
N TYR A 106 1.47 27.38 -17.32
CA TYR A 106 0.35 27.08 -16.43
C TYR A 106 -0.82 28.02 -16.75
N PRO A 107 -2.06 27.64 -16.44
CA PRO A 107 -3.21 28.51 -16.68
C PRO A 107 -3.22 29.76 -15.77
N HIS A 108 -2.51 29.71 -14.63
CA HIS A 108 -2.62 30.68 -13.55
C HIS A 108 -1.27 30.92 -12.87
N GLU A 109 -1.02 32.17 -12.45
CA GLU A 109 0.15 32.55 -11.63
C GLU A 109 -0.29 32.81 -10.19
N GLY A 110 0.37 32.17 -9.23
CA GLY A 110 0.03 32.28 -7.81
C GLY A 110 0.25 30.96 -7.10
N TRP A 111 -0.64 30.62 -6.16
CA TRP A 111 -0.58 29.35 -5.44
C TRP A 111 -1.03 28.19 -6.35
N GLU A 112 -0.23 27.12 -6.40
CA GLU A 112 -0.47 26.01 -7.32
C GLU A 112 -0.67 24.67 -6.62
N HIS A 113 0.14 24.37 -5.61
CA HIS A 113 0.07 23.07 -4.97
C HIS A 113 0.50 23.07 -3.51
N ILE A 114 0.05 22.04 -2.80
CA ILE A 114 0.54 21.68 -1.46
C ILE A 114 1.22 20.31 -1.50
N GLU A 115 2.14 20.08 -0.58
CA GLU A 115 2.76 18.77 -0.39
C GLU A 115 2.39 18.19 0.97
N ILE A 116 1.69 17.05 0.94
CA ILE A 116 1.27 16.27 2.10
C ILE A 116 2.37 15.27 2.46
N VAL A 117 2.75 15.25 3.73
CA VAL A 117 3.72 14.29 4.26
C VAL A 117 3.00 12.99 4.55
N LEU A 118 3.43 11.92 3.90
CA LEU A 118 3.03 10.57 4.24
C LEU A 118 4.25 9.81 4.79
N PRO A 119 4.51 9.84 6.12
CA PRO A 119 5.65 9.16 6.71
C PRO A 119 5.61 7.65 6.44
N GLY A 120 6.71 7.09 5.92
CA GLY A 120 6.81 5.67 5.63
C GLY A 120 7.89 5.36 4.61
N ASP A 121 7.92 4.12 4.14
CA ASP A 121 8.87 3.70 3.10
C ASP A 121 8.59 4.48 1.79
N PRO A 122 9.59 5.16 1.22
CA PRO A 122 9.49 5.81 -0.09
C PRO A 122 8.94 4.89 -1.21
N ALA A 123 9.29 3.60 -1.21
CA ALA A 123 8.82 2.64 -2.21
C ALA A 123 7.30 2.39 -2.15
N THR A 124 6.67 2.68 -1.01
CA THR A 124 5.22 2.51 -0.81
C THR A 124 4.44 3.82 -0.93
N LEU A 125 5.11 4.95 -1.20
CA LEU A 125 4.49 6.27 -1.21
C LEU A 125 3.26 6.33 -2.12
N ASN A 126 3.40 5.89 -3.37
CA ASN A 126 2.33 5.98 -4.36
C ASN A 126 1.09 5.23 -3.90
N ALA A 127 1.27 4.00 -3.40
CA ALA A 127 0.17 3.18 -2.88
C ALA A 127 -0.50 3.81 -1.67
N ARG A 128 0.27 4.43 -0.76
CA ARG A 128 -0.27 5.12 0.42
C ARG A 128 -1.02 6.40 0.05
N ALA A 129 -0.50 7.16 -0.91
CA ALA A 129 -1.13 8.37 -1.42
C ALA A 129 -2.45 8.06 -2.12
N LEU A 130 -2.45 7.10 -3.06
CA LEU A 130 -3.66 6.68 -3.76
C LEU A 130 -4.73 6.10 -2.82
N ALA A 131 -4.32 5.43 -1.73
CA ALA A 131 -5.26 4.88 -0.75
C ALA A 131 -6.01 5.95 0.07
N LEU A 132 -5.58 7.22 0.03
CA LEU A 132 -6.30 8.34 0.63
C LEU A 132 -7.34 8.96 -0.31
N LEU A 133 -7.37 8.53 -1.57
CA LEU A 133 -8.23 9.07 -2.61
C LEU A 133 -9.31 8.03 -2.94
N ALA A 134 -10.52 8.50 -3.16
CA ALA A 134 -11.63 7.65 -3.55
C ALA A 134 -11.51 7.26 -5.04
N ASP A 135 -11.87 6.02 -5.36
CA ASP A 135 -11.75 5.47 -6.71
C ASP A 135 -12.63 6.23 -7.72
N ASP A 136 -13.84 6.62 -7.30
CA ASP A 136 -14.74 7.46 -8.08
C ASP A 136 -14.10 8.83 -8.32
N GLY A 137 -13.48 9.43 -7.31
CA GLY A 137 -12.73 10.69 -7.40
C GLY A 137 -11.58 10.63 -8.41
N LEU A 138 -10.78 9.57 -8.38
CA LEU A 138 -9.67 9.36 -9.33
C LEU A 138 -10.15 9.11 -10.77
N SER A 139 -11.34 8.52 -10.94
CA SER A 139 -11.92 8.23 -12.26
C SER A 139 -12.60 9.43 -12.93
N GLN A 140 -12.75 10.55 -12.21
CA GLN A 140 -13.42 11.73 -12.76
C GLN A 140 -12.64 12.33 -13.94
N PRO A 141 -13.34 12.89 -14.95
CA PRO A 141 -12.70 13.59 -16.06
C PRO A 141 -11.80 14.73 -15.57
N GLY A 142 -10.62 14.85 -16.21
CA GLY A 142 -9.64 15.90 -15.93
C GLY A 142 -8.67 15.61 -14.78
N ILE A 143 -8.85 14.52 -14.03
CA ILE A 143 -7.91 14.10 -12.99
C ILE A 143 -6.70 13.39 -13.61
N VAL A 144 -5.50 13.86 -13.26
CA VAL A 144 -4.24 13.29 -13.73
C VAL A 144 -3.35 12.96 -12.55
N VAL A 145 -2.89 11.70 -12.50
CA VAL A 145 -1.91 11.22 -11.52
C VAL A 145 -0.54 11.11 -12.21
N LYS A 146 0.50 11.67 -11.58
CA LYS A 146 1.88 11.58 -12.05
C LYS A 146 2.81 11.17 -10.91
N THR A 147 3.79 10.35 -11.23
CA THR A 147 4.82 9.93 -10.29
C THR A 147 6.17 10.45 -10.77
N SER A 148 6.93 11.08 -9.89
CA SER A 148 8.29 11.52 -10.18
C SER A 148 9.23 11.22 -9.02
N SER A 149 10.53 11.28 -9.28
CA SER A 149 11.56 11.21 -8.23
C SER A 149 12.61 12.26 -8.54
N PRO A 150 12.30 13.56 -8.35
CA PRO A 150 13.27 14.63 -8.55
C PRO A 150 14.51 14.36 -7.69
N LYS A 151 15.68 14.63 -8.27
CA LYS A 151 16.97 14.62 -7.57
C LYS A 151 17.51 16.04 -7.59
N GLY A 152 17.62 16.69 -6.44
CA GLY A 152 18.45 17.89 -6.32
C GLY A 152 19.93 17.54 -6.41
N GLU A 153 20.79 18.47 -6.87
CA GLU A 153 22.25 18.26 -7.01
C GLU A 153 22.95 17.78 -5.73
N HIS A 154 22.33 17.96 -4.55
CA HIS A 154 22.88 17.57 -3.25
C HIS A 154 22.05 16.50 -2.50
N GLU A 155 21.00 15.93 -3.10
CA GLU A 155 20.19 14.90 -2.45
C GLU A 155 20.81 13.50 -2.64
N ARG A 156 21.26 12.90 -1.53
CA ARG A 156 21.82 11.54 -1.51
C ARG A 156 20.79 10.43 -1.71
N LEU A 157 19.50 10.72 -1.53
CA LEU A 157 18.42 9.73 -1.62
C LEU A 157 17.33 10.24 -2.57
N PRO A 158 16.72 9.36 -3.39
CA PRO A 158 15.59 9.73 -4.22
C PRO A 158 14.43 10.22 -3.35
N ASN A 159 13.83 11.35 -3.73
CA ASN A 159 12.62 11.88 -3.11
C ASN A 159 11.42 11.52 -4.01
N PRO A 160 10.80 10.34 -3.85
CA PRO A 160 9.64 10.02 -4.66
C PRO A 160 8.49 10.95 -4.30
N THR A 161 7.74 11.33 -5.32
CA THR A 161 6.58 12.20 -5.22
C THR A 161 5.46 11.62 -6.06
N LEU A 162 4.26 11.53 -5.49
CA LEU A 162 3.03 11.33 -6.25
C LEU A 162 2.27 12.64 -6.30
N ALA A 163 1.93 13.10 -7.51
CA ALA A 163 1.16 14.30 -7.76
C ALA A 163 -0.19 13.94 -8.36
N VAL A 164 -1.27 14.50 -7.81
CA VAL A 164 -2.62 14.42 -8.38
C VAL A 164 -3.10 15.83 -8.67
N THR A 165 -3.56 16.06 -9.90
CA THR A 165 -3.99 17.39 -10.37
C THR A 165 -5.25 17.31 -11.20
N ASP A 166 -6.09 18.34 -11.14
CA ASP A 166 -7.19 18.57 -12.10
C ASP A 166 -6.84 19.62 -13.18
N GLY A 167 -5.56 20.01 -13.25
CA GLY A 167 -5.07 21.06 -14.13
C GLY A 167 -5.16 22.48 -13.55
N SER A 168 -5.93 22.68 -12.48
CA SER A 168 -6.02 23.96 -11.76
C SER A 168 -5.26 23.94 -10.43
N VAL A 169 -5.38 22.84 -9.67
CA VAL A 169 -4.69 22.63 -8.38
C VAL A 169 -3.97 21.29 -8.41
N THR A 170 -2.86 21.20 -7.69
CA THR A 170 -2.17 19.93 -7.46
C THR A 170 -2.06 19.64 -5.97
N VAL A 171 -2.29 18.38 -5.58
CA VAL A 171 -1.89 17.85 -4.28
C VAL A 171 -0.78 16.85 -4.53
N LYS A 172 0.35 17.05 -3.85
CA LYS A 172 1.47 16.12 -3.91
C LYS A 172 1.64 15.39 -2.59
N PHE A 173 2.27 14.24 -2.66
CA PHE A 173 2.60 13.42 -1.51
C PHE A 173 4.07 13.06 -1.55
N HIS A 174 4.74 13.11 -0.40
CA HIS A 174 6.15 12.72 -0.24
C HIS A 174 6.39 12.11 1.15
N PRO A 175 7.44 11.30 1.34
CA PRO A 175 7.55 10.45 2.53
C PRO A 175 8.27 11.09 3.73
N TRP A 176 8.88 12.27 3.52
CA TRP A 176 9.75 12.92 4.50
C TRP A 176 9.19 14.29 4.86
N SER A 177 9.24 14.69 6.13
CA SER A 177 9.00 16.10 6.49
C SER A 177 10.33 16.84 6.52
N MET A 178 10.35 18.04 5.93
CA MET A 178 11.49 18.94 5.93
C MET A 178 11.83 19.51 7.31
N ASN A 179 10.93 19.39 8.29
CA ASN A 179 11.21 19.76 9.69
C ASN A 179 12.09 18.75 10.45
N LYS A 180 12.49 17.63 9.82
CA LYS A 180 13.50 16.73 10.37
C LYS A 180 14.78 16.86 9.56
N SER A 181 15.77 17.50 10.17
CA SER A 181 17.16 17.57 9.70
C SER A 181 17.68 16.19 9.25
N SER A 182 18.45 16.22 8.16
CA SER A 182 19.03 15.10 7.39
C SER A 182 19.72 13.98 8.23
N PRO A 183 19.88 12.76 7.69
CA PRO A 183 20.02 11.52 8.46
C PRO A 183 21.49 11.19 8.81
N ALA A 184 21.87 11.38 10.07
CA ALA A 184 23.05 10.74 10.67
C ALA A 184 23.01 10.80 12.20
N SER A 185 22.35 9.84 12.85
CA SER A 185 22.73 9.36 14.19
C SER A 185 21.81 8.23 14.65
N LYS A 186 22.45 7.18 15.18
CA LYS A 186 21.85 5.94 15.71
C LYS A 186 20.82 6.25 16.82
N PRO A 187 19.78 5.41 17.01
CA PRO A 187 18.83 5.64 18.10
C PRO A 187 19.47 5.27 19.44
N ILE A 188 19.63 6.26 20.31
CA ILE A 188 19.86 6.05 21.75
C ILE A 188 18.52 5.65 22.37
N ARG A 189 18.55 4.56 23.15
CA ARG A 189 17.42 4.01 23.91
C ARG A 189 17.09 4.83 25.16
N ASN A 190 15.83 4.68 25.57
CA ASN A 190 15.22 4.92 26.89
C ASN A 190 14.57 6.30 27.15
N SER A 191 13.24 6.32 27.16
CA SER A 191 12.48 6.47 28.42
C SER A 191 10.98 6.21 28.19
N VAL A 192 10.34 5.73 29.25
CA VAL A 192 9.02 5.11 29.40
C VAL A 192 7.85 6.01 28.96
N LYS A 193 6.84 5.46 28.25
CA LYS A 193 5.44 5.97 28.13
C LYS A 193 4.49 4.93 27.49
N PRO A 194 3.14 5.10 27.57
CA PRO A 194 2.16 4.12 28.04
C PRO A 194 1.76 3.05 27.01
N ARG A 195 1.08 1.98 27.48
CA ARG A 195 0.53 0.89 26.66
C ARG A 195 -0.28 1.44 25.47
N GLY A 196 0.23 1.32 24.24
CA GLY A 196 -0.49 1.77 23.05
C GLY A 196 0.30 1.61 21.74
N VAL A 197 -0.33 0.91 20.78
CA VAL A 197 -0.08 0.88 19.32
C VAL A 197 1.36 0.55 18.88
N CYS A 198 1.57 -0.71 18.49
CA CYS A 198 2.83 -1.19 17.92
C CYS A 198 2.99 -0.74 16.46
N ARG A 199 4.07 0.00 16.14
CA ARG A 199 4.45 0.41 14.78
C ARG A 199 5.45 -0.60 14.21
N VAL A 200 5.05 -1.27 13.14
CA VAL A 200 5.87 -2.24 12.41
C VAL A 200 6.57 -1.58 11.22
N LYS A 201 7.89 -1.81 11.10
CA LYS A 201 8.79 -1.16 10.13
C LYS A 201 9.51 -2.12 9.16
N SER A 202 9.18 -3.41 9.08
CA SER A 202 10.10 -4.35 8.40
C SER A 202 9.51 -5.61 7.74
N CYS A 203 8.29 -5.60 7.17
CA CYS A 203 7.94 -6.68 6.23
C CYS A 203 7.51 -6.15 4.85
N HIS A 204 8.39 -6.31 3.87
CA HIS A 204 8.24 -5.90 2.46
C HIS A 204 7.47 -6.89 1.59
N ALA A 205 6.80 -7.90 2.15
CA ALA A 205 6.22 -8.97 1.32
C ALA A 205 4.86 -9.51 1.81
N ALA A 206 4.21 -8.91 2.80
CA ALA A 206 2.98 -9.50 3.33
C ALA A 206 1.74 -9.25 2.43
N LYS A 207 0.96 -10.28 2.07
CA LYS A 207 -0.40 -10.11 1.50
C LYS A 207 -1.46 -10.40 2.57
N VAL A 208 -2.52 -9.59 2.63
CA VAL A 208 -3.53 -9.68 3.69
C VAL A 208 -4.81 -10.31 3.16
N VAL A 209 -5.36 -11.28 3.87
CA VAL A 209 -6.40 -12.20 3.41
C VAL A 209 -7.47 -12.32 4.53
N TRP A 210 -8.71 -11.87 4.27
CA TRP A 210 -9.79 -11.78 5.28
C TRP A 210 -10.76 -12.95 5.28
N ILE A 211 -10.76 -13.68 6.38
CA ILE A 211 -11.52 -14.90 6.63
C ILE A 211 -12.86 -14.60 7.26
N ARG A 212 -13.89 -15.39 7.00
CA ARG A 212 -15.06 -15.48 7.89
C ARG A 212 -15.16 -16.91 8.47
N GLU A 213 -14.92 -17.07 9.76
CA GLU A 213 -15.12 -18.34 10.50
C GLU A 213 -16.15 -18.12 11.61
N ARG A 214 -17.25 -18.89 11.61
CA ARG A 214 -18.29 -18.90 12.67
C ARG A 214 -18.78 -17.51 13.14
N GLY A 215 -18.97 -16.59 12.19
CA GLY A 215 -19.49 -15.24 12.47
C GLY A 215 -18.45 -14.19 12.87
N MET A 216 -17.18 -14.56 13.07
CA MET A 216 -16.08 -13.61 13.25
C MET A 216 -15.12 -13.65 12.08
N ALA A 217 -14.58 -12.49 11.73
CA ALA A 217 -13.57 -12.43 10.69
C ALA A 217 -12.20 -12.86 11.26
N VAL A 218 -11.52 -13.80 10.62
CA VAL A 218 -10.12 -14.15 10.94
C VAL A 218 -9.24 -13.35 9.95
N LEU A 219 -8.02 -13.00 10.33
CA LEU A 219 -7.05 -12.33 9.47
C LEU A 219 -5.89 -13.28 9.15
N GLU A 220 -5.82 -13.75 7.91
CA GLU A 220 -4.66 -14.48 7.39
C GLU A 220 -3.69 -13.53 6.68
N VAL A 221 -2.40 -13.71 6.92
CA VAL A 221 -1.35 -12.90 6.29
C VAL A 221 -0.36 -13.82 5.58
N CYS A 222 -0.29 -13.71 4.25
CA CYS A 222 0.73 -14.33 3.42
C CYS A 222 2.08 -13.70 3.76
N CYS A 223 3.06 -14.51 4.14
CA CYS A 223 4.38 -14.09 4.60
C CYS A 223 5.46 -14.84 3.81
N TYR A 224 6.51 -14.13 3.41
CA TYR A 224 7.61 -14.73 2.62
C TYR A 224 8.90 -14.98 3.41
N SER A 225 8.84 -14.85 4.73
CA SER A 225 9.95 -15.15 5.64
C SER A 225 9.45 -15.32 7.07
N VAL A 226 10.24 -15.97 7.92
CA VAL A 226 9.95 -16.10 9.35
C VAL A 226 9.91 -14.75 10.05
N ALA A 227 10.77 -13.81 9.64
CA ALA A 227 10.74 -12.45 10.15
C ALA A 227 9.42 -11.74 9.83
N CYS A 228 8.88 -11.96 8.62
CA CYS A 228 7.57 -11.45 8.26
C CYS A 228 6.45 -12.07 9.09
N ALA A 229 6.48 -13.39 9.25
CA ALA A 229 5.48 -14.13 10.04
C ALA A 229 5.45 -13.68 11.51
N ARG A 230 6.63 -13.49 12.13
CA ARG A 230 6.75 -12.96 13.51
C ARG A 230 6.12 -11.59 13.63
N GLU A 231 6.31 -10.77 12.61
CA GLU A 231 5.82 -9.42 12.65
C GLU A 231 4.31 -9.36 12.39
N ALA A 232 3.79 -10.19 11.49
CA ALA A 232 2.35 -10.37 11.31
C ALA A 232 1.67 -10.86 12.60
N GLU A 233 2.29 -11.80 13.31
CA GLU A 233 1.84 -12.24 14.64
C GLU A 233 1.78 -11.08 15.64
N ARG A 234 2.85 -10.29 15.74
CA ARG A 234 2.89 -9.09 16.61
C ARG A 234 1.87 -8.03 16.22
N CYS A 235 1.44 -8.00 14.96
CA CYS A 235 0.41 -7.09 14.44
C CYS A 235 -1.02 -7.58 14.71
N GLY A 236 -1.21 -8.77 15.27
CA GLY A 236 -2.54 -9.34 15.48
C GLY A 236 -3.13 -10.01 14.24
N ALA A 237 -2.29 -10.57 13.36
CA ALA A 237 -2.78 -11.62 12.46
C ALA A 237 -3.35 -12.77 13.30
N ASP A 238 -4.36 -13.46 12.78
CA ASP A 238 -4.88 -14.67 13.41
C ASP A 238 -4.26 -15.93 12.81
N ARG A 239 -3.73 -15.84 11.57
CA ARG A 239 -3.09 -16.94 10.85
C ARG A 239 -2.05 -16.46 9.85
N ILE A 240 -1.07 -17.30 9.56
CA ILE A 240 -0.04 -17.05 8.55
C ILE A 240 -0.17 -18.05 7.41
N GLU A 241 -0.15 -17.57 6.16
CA GLU A 241 0.20 -18.40 5.01
C GLU A 241 1.70 -18.20 4.75
N LEU A 242 2.50 -19.26 4.75
CA LEU A 242 3.96 -19.15 4.60
C LEU A 242 4.38 -19.55 3.18
N CYS A 243 5.05 -18.63 2.50
CA CYS A 243 5.42 -18.73 1.09
C CYS A 243 6.91 -18.45 0.85
N ALA A 244 7.39 -18.82 -0.33
CA ALA A 244 8.63 -18.34 -0.94
C ALA A 244 8.33 -17.65 -2.29
N ALA A 245 9.34 -17.00 -2.88
CA ALA A 245 9.28 -16.40 -4.22
C ALA A 245 8.03 -15.52 -4.49
N PRO A 246 7.95 -14.30 -3.93
CA PRO A 246 6.78 -13.43 -4.07
C PRO A 246 6.46 -13.02 -5.51
N GLN A 247 7.48 -12.93 -6.36
CA GLN A 247 7.37 -12.60 -7.78
C GLN A 247 6.63 -13.69 -8.58
N GLU A 248 6.70 -14.93 -8.11
CA GLU A 248 6.01 -16.09 -8.72
C GLU A 248 4.60 -16.30 -8.14
N GLY A 249 4.14 -15.40 -7.26
CA GLY A 249 2.85 -15.50 -6.59
C GLY A 249 2.83 -16.42 -5.37
N GLY A 250 3.98 -16.98 -4.96
CA GLY A 250 4.08 -17.92 -3.83
C GLY A 250 4.48 -19.33 -4.29
N LEU A 251 5.60 -19.83 -3.76
CA LEU A 251 6.12 -21.19 -3.93
C LEU A 251 6.37 -21.88 -2.58
N THR A 252 6.56 -23.19 -2.60
CA THR A 252 6.89 -23.98 -1.41
C THR A 252 8.12 -23.40 -0.69
N PRO A 253 8.03 -23.04 0.61
CA PRO A 253 9.18 -22.61 1.39
C PRO A 253 10.20 -23.75 1.56
N SER A 254 11.48 -23.41 1.68
CA SER A 254 12.51 -24.42 1.94
C SER A 254 12.35 -25.05 3.33
N TYR A 255 12.84 -26.28 3.50
CA TYR A 255 12.77 -27.01 4.77
C TYR A 255 13.26 -26.20 5.97
N GLY A 256 14.41 -25.53 5.84
CA GLY A 256 14.97 -24.71 6.92
C GLY A 256 14.05 -23.55 7.33
N VAL A 257 13.32 -22.96 6.38
CA VAL A 257 12.31 -21.92 6.66
C VAL A 257 11.10 -22.50 7.38
N LEU A 258 10.65 -23.70 7.00
CA LEU A 258 9.55 -24.40 7.66
C LEU A 258 9.87 -24.73 9.12
N VAL A 259 11.04 -25.34 9.38
CA VAL A 259 11.51 -25.63 10.74
C VAL A 259 11.61 -24.36 11.56
N SER A 260 12.27 -23.33 11.01
CA SER A 260 12.41 -22.04 11.69
C SER A 260 11.05 -21.41 12.01
N ALA A 261 10.05 -21.53 11.12
CA ALA A 261 8.70 -21.03 11.38
C ALA A 261 7.98 -21.80 12.49
N ARG A 262 8.15 -23.12 12.57
CA ARG A 262 7.58 -23.94 13.65
C ARG A 262 8.10 -23.56 15.03
N GLU A 263 9.38 -23.22 15.11
CA GLU A 263 10.02 -22.79 16.36
C GLU A 263 9.67 -21.35 16.74
N ALA A 264 9.48 -20.50 15.73
CA ALA A 264 9.43 -19.05 15.90
C ALA A 264 8.04 -18.44 16.04
N ILE A 265 7.00 -19.12 15.55
CA ILE A 265 5.64 -18.56 15.39
C ILE A 265 4.66 -19.39 16.22
N THR A 266 3.84 -18.72 17.02
CA THR A 266 2.83 -19.35 17.86
C THR A 266 1.46 -19.43 17.21
N LEU A 267 1.14 -18.51 16.29
CA LEU A 267 -0.06 -18.58 15.46
C LEU A 267 -0.09 -19.84 14.58
N PRO A 268 -1.29 -20.29 14.15
CA PRO A 268 -1.40 -21.27 13.09
C PRO A 268 -0.65 -20.79 11.83
N VAL A 269 0.19 -21.65 11.27
CA VAL A 269 0.92 -21.38 10.01
C VAL A 269 0.51 -22.44 8.99
N HIS A 270 0.08 -22.02 7.81
CA HIS A 270 -0.22 -22.90 6.68
C HIS A 270 0.78 -22.65 5.55
N PRO A 271 1.81 -23.49 5.40
CA PRO A 271 2.72 -23.38 4.27
C PRO A 271 2.00 -23.65 2.95
N ILE A 272 2.35 -22.89 1.91
CA ILE A 272 1.96 -23.22 0.54
C ILE A 272 2.80 -24.41 0.05
N VAL A 273 2.18 -25.33 -0.71
CA VAL A 273 2.84 -26.37 -1.49
C VAL A 273 2.55 -26.11 -2.95
N ARG A 274 3.51 -25.49 -3.63
CA ARG A 274 3.47 -25.12 -5.04
C ARG A 274 4.89 -25.15 -5.62
N PRO A 275 5.21 -26.10 -6.52
CA PRO A 275 6.59 -26.38 -6.92
C PRO A 275 7.15 -25.33 -7.88
N ARG A 276 6.29 -24.63 -8.65
CA ARG A 276 6.69 -23.60 -9.62
C ARG A 276 5.61 -22.54 -9.84
N GLY A 277 6.00 -21.45 -10.50
CA GLY A 277 5.12 -20.40 -11.01
C GLY A 277 4.26 -20.88 -12.19
N GLY A 278 3.47 -19.96 -12.75
CA GLY A 278 2.58 -20.24 -13.89
C GLY A 278 1.31 -21.01 -13.52
N ASP A 279 0.93 -21.95 -14.37
CA ASP A 279 -0.28 -22.76 -14.25
C ASP A 279 -0.30 -23.72 -13.04
N PHE A 280 -1.40 -24.46 -12.92
CA PHE A 280 -1.64 -25.46 -11.87
C PHE A 280 -1.80 -26.88 -12.44
N CYS A 281 -1.29 -27.10 -13.66
CA CYS A 281 -1.35 -28.36 -14.40
C CYS A 281 0.03 -29.04 -14.31
N TYR A 282 0.24 -29.80 -13.24
CA TYR A 282 1.56 -30.33 -12.92
C TYR A 282 1.92 -31.59 -13.70
N THR A 283 3.20 -31.82 -13.95
CA THR A 283 3.69 -33.14 -14.42
C THR A 283 3.60 -34.17 -13.29
N GLU A 284 3.82 -35.45 -13.60
CA GLU A 284 3.85 -36.50 -12.58
C GLU A 284 5.01 -36.31 -11.60
N GLU A 285 6.18 -35.84 -12.06
CA GLU A 285 7.36 -35.58 -11.23
C GLU A 285 7.11 -34.39 -10.29
N GLU A 286 6.52 -33.31 -10.80
CA GLU A 286 6.15 -32.14 -10.00
C GLU A 286 5.12 -32.54 -8.93
N PHE A 287 4.13 -33.33 -9.32
CA PHE A 287 3.09 -33.80 -8.40
C PHE A 287 3.65 -34.76 -7.34
N ALA A 288 4.60 -35.63 -7.70
CA ALA A 288 5.30 -36.49 -6.75
C ALA A 288 6.09 -35.67 -5.72
N ALA A 289 6.78 -34.60 -6.15
CA ALA A 289 7.46 -33.67 -5.27
C ALA A 289 6.47 -32.98 -4.30
N MET A 290 5.34 -32.50 -4.81
CA MET A 290 4.28 -31.91 -3.98
C MET A 290 3.78 -32.87 -2.89
N LEU A 291 3.56 -34.15 -3.22
CA LEU A 291 3.14 -35.14 -2.22
C LEU A 291 4.19 -35.36 -1.12
N ASN A 292 5.48 -35.29 -1.47
CA ASN A 292 6.56 -35.35 -0.47
C ASN A 292 6.57 -34.12 0.43
N ASP A 293 6.42 -32.92 -0.15
CA ASP A 293 6.34 -31.67 0.60
C ASP A 293 5.12 -31.64 1.54
N ILE A 294 3.96 -32.15 1.09
CA ILE A 294 2.76 -32.25 1.91
C ILE A 294 3.00 -33.16 3.14
N ARG A 295 3.63 -34.32 2.94
CA ARG A 295 3.97 -35.21 4.06
C ARG A 295 4.94 -34.54 5.02
N MET A 296 5.96 -33.86 4.49
CA MET A 296 6.91 -33.09 5.30
C MET A 296 6.22 -32.00 6.12
N VAL A 297 5.32 -31.20 5.52
CA VAL A 297 4.54 -30.18 6.23
C VAL A 297 3.69 -30.80 7.34
N ARG A 298 3.05 -31.95 7.08
CA ARG A 298 2.31 -32.70 8.10
C ARG A 298 3.21 -33.18 9.24
N ASP A 299 4.34 -33.78 8.90
CA ASP A 299 5.24 -34.40 9.88
C ASP A 299 5.97 -33.34 10.75
N LEU A 300 6.15 -32.12 10.23
CA LEU A 300 6.60 -30.95 10.99
C LEU A 300 5.52 -30.37 11.93
N GLY A 301 4.30 -30.91 11.91
CA GLY A 301 3.23 -30.55 12.83
C GLY A 301 2.62 -29.18 12.56
N PHE A 302 2.61 -28.71 11.32
CA PHE A 302 1.76 -27.58 10.94
C PHE A 302 0.28 -27.94 11.10
N PRO A 303 -0.63 -26.99 11.38
CA PRO A 303 -2.07 -27.27 11.50
C PRO A 303 -2.81 -27.34 10.15
N GLY A 304 -2.18 -26.88 9.07
CA GLY A 304 -2.78 -26.84 7.73
C GLY A 304 -1.75 -26.55 6.65
N LEU A 305 -2.22 -26.55 5.40
CA LEU A 305 -1.42 -26.22 4.23
C LEU A 305 -2.27 -25.58 3.15
N VAL A 306 -1.62 -24.96 2.17
CA VAL A 306 -2.26 -24.32 1.02
C VAL A 306 -1.77 -24.96 -0.28
N THR A 307 -2.66 -25.38 -1.16
CA THR A 307 -2.27 -26.02 -2.45
C THR A 307 -3.45 -25.99 -3.43
N GLY A 308 -3.28 -26.49 -4.65
CA GLY A 308 -4.38 -26.68 -5.60
C GLY A 308 -3.89 -27.16 -6.96
N VAL A 309 -4.66 -28.04 -7.58
CA VAL A 309 -4.32 -28.68 -8.86
C VAL A 309 -5.52 -28.60 -9.79
N LEU A 310 -5.26 -28.20 -11.03
CA LEU A 310 -6.23 -28.20 -12.13
C LEU A 310 -5.80 -29.18 -13.21
N ASP A 311 -6.76 -29.62 -14.01
CA ASP A 311 -6.49 -30.27 -15.28
C ASP A 311 -6.43 -29.25 -16.44
N ALA A 312 -6.12 -29.75 -17.64
CA ALA A 312 -5.95 -28.91 -18.83
C ALA A 312 -7.24 -28.19 -19.26
N ASP A 313 -8.41 -28.66 -18.82
CA ASP A 313 -9.71 -28.06 -19.09
C ASP A 313 -10.10 -27.00 -18.05
N GLY A 314 -9.20 -26.72 -17.09
CA GLY A 314 -9.44 -25.78 -16.01
C GLY A 314 -10.44 -26.33 -14.98
N GLN A 315 -10.60 -27.65 -14.87
CA GLN A 315 -11.38 -28.25 -13.81
C GLN A 315 -10.48 -28.65 -12.64
N VAL A 316 -11.06 -28.81 -11.45
CA VAL A 316 -10.32 -29.34 -10.31
C VAL A 316 -9.89 -30.77 -10.62
N ASP A 317 -8.59 -31.07 -10.56
CA ASP A 317 -8.09 -32.43 -10.76
C ASP A 317 -8.45 -33.30 -9.54
N ILE A 318 -9.61 -33.96 -9.62
CA ILE A 318 -10.16 -34.76 -8.53
C ILE A 318 -9.22 -35.90 -8.13
N PRO A 319 -8.67 -36.73 -9.06
CA PRO A 319 -7.72 -37.78 -8.69
C PRO A 319 -6.52 -37.28 -7.91
N ARG A 320 -5.88 -36.19 -8.36
CA ARG A 320 -4.71 -35.62 -7.68
C ARG A 320 -5.08 -34.96 -6.36
N MET A 321 -6.19 -34.24 -6.30
CA MET A 321 -6.68 -33.68 -5.05
C MET A 321 -7.00 -34.75 -4.00
N LYS A 322 -7.56 -35.92 -4.38
CA LYS A 322 -7.75 -37.04 -3.45
C LYS A 322 -6.43 -37.55 -2.85
N LYS A 323 -5.38 -37.67 -3.68
CA LYS A 323 -4.03 -38.06 -3.22
C LYS A 323 -3.43 -36.99 -2.29
N ILE A 324 -3.62 -35.70 -2.58
CA ILE A 324 -3.23 -34.58 -1.71
C ILE A 324 -3.94 -34.68 -0.35
N MET A 325 -5.27 -34.82 -0.34
CA MET A 325 -6.04 -34.90 0.90
C MET A 325 -5.61 -36.10 1.75
N ALA A 326 -5.34 -37.25 1.13
CA ALA A 326 -4.82 -38.43 1.81
C ALA A 326 -3.41 -38.19 2.41
N ALA A 327 -2.51 -37.55 1.66
CA ALA A 327 -1.17 -37.23 2.15
C ALA A 327 -1.20 -36.19 3.30
N ALA A 328 -2.08 -35.20 3.19
CA ALA A 328 -2.28 -34.16 4.19
C ALA A 328 -2.87 -34.70 5.50
N GLY A 329 -3.68 -35.77 5.44
CA GLY A 329 -4.26 -36.40 6.62
C GLY A 329 -5.16 -35.42 7.40
N PRO A 330 -4.88 -35.12 8.68
CA PRO A 330 -5.73 -34.26 9.50
C PRO A 330 -5.56 -32.75 9.22
N LEU A 331 -4.59 -32.36 8.40
CA LEU A 331 -4.30 -30.96 8.12
C LEU A 331 -5.50 -30.22 7.51
N ALA A 332 -5.70 -28.97 7.92
CA ALA A 332 -6.69 -28.10 7.32
C ALA A 332 -6.21 -27.57 5.96
N VAL A 333 -6.57 -28.26 4.87
CA VAL A 333 -6.21 -27.88 3.49
C VAL A 333 -7.02 -26.67 3.02
N THR A 334 -6.33 -25.66 2.52
CA THR A 334 -6.89 -24.53 1.77
C THR A 334 -6.58 -24.71 0.28
N PHE A 335 -7.60 -24.63 -0.57
CA PHE A 335 -7.43 -24.57 -2.01
C PHE A 335 -7.14 -23.13 -2.45
N HIS A 336 -5.98 -22.89 -3.04
CA HIS A 336 -5.54 -21.53 -3.37
C HIS A 336 -6.22 -20.94 -4.62
N ARG A 337 -5.65 -19.86 -5.15
CA ARG A 337 -6.13 -19.10 -6.31
C ARG A 337 -6.18 -19.83 -7.64
N ALA A 338 -5.73 -21.09 -7.71
CA ALA A 338 -6.16 -21.97 -8.80
C ALA A 338 -7.68 -21.94 -9.01
N PHE A 339 -8.46 -21.72 -7.94
CA PHE A 339 -9.90 -21.55 -8.05
C PHE A 339 -10.32 -20.41 -8.98
N ASP A 340 -9.53 -19.33 -9.02
CA ASP A 340 -9.80 -18.18 -9.87
C ASP A 340 -9.64 -18.49 -11.36
N LEU A 341 -9.00 -19.61 -11.70
CA LEU A 341 -8.80 -20.10 -13.06
C LEU A 341 -9.71 -21.28 -13.41
N CYS A 342 -10.60 -21.71 -12.51
CA CYS A 342 -11.52 -22.81 -12.81
C CYS A 342 -12.52 -22.43 -13.90
N ALA A 343 -12.82 -23.34 -14.83
CA ALA A 343 -13.80 -23.08 -15.89
C ALA A 343 -15.23 -22.91 -15.35
N ASP A 344 -15.62 -23.69 -14.33
CA ASP A 344 -16.89 -23.54 -13.62
C ASP A 344 -16.63 -23.39 -12.11
N PRO A 345 -16.70 -22.17 -11.54
CA PRO A 345 -16.47 -21.95 -10.11
C PRO A 345 -17.52 -22.61 -9.21
N ARG A 346 -18.76 -22.81 -9.68
CA ARG A 346 -19.83 -23.44 -8.88
C ARG A 346 -19.59 -24.93 -8.78
N GLN A 347 -19.22 -25.57 -9.90
CA GLN A 347 -18.84 -26.98 -9.90
C GLN A 347 -17.57 -27.20 -9.07
N ALA A 348 -16.53 -26.38 -9.28
CA ALA A 348 -15.29 -26.45 -8.52
C ALA A 348 -15.56 -26.33 -7.01
N TRP A 349 -16.41 -25.38 -6.61
CA TRP A 349 -16.80 -25.20 -5.21
C TRP A 349 -17.44 -26.47 -4.61
N LYS A 350 -18.42 -27.07 -5.29
CA LYS A 350 -19.07 -28.32 -4.84
C LYS A 350 -18.07 -29.47 -4.73
N THR A 351 -17.20 -29.60 -5.73
CA THR A 351 -16.17 -30.63 -5.78
C THR A 351 -15.19 -30.50 -4.61
N LEU A 352 -14.67 -29.30 -4.36
CA LEU A 352 -13.75 -29.03 -3.27
C LEU A 352 -14.39 -29.28 -1.90
N GLY A 353 -15.67 -28.91 -1.73
CA GLY A 353 -16.43 -29.20 -0.51
C GLY A 353 -16.58 -30.71 -0.27
N THR A 354 -16.89 -31.46 -1.32
CA THR A 354 -17.00 -32.94 -1.28
C THR A 354 -15.67 -33.60 -0.95
N LEU A 355 -14.55 -33.05 -1.43
CA LEU A 355 -13.20 -33.53 -1.14
C LEU A 355 -12.74 -33.22 0.31
N GLY A 356 -13.52 -32.43 1.06
CA GLY A 356 -13.19 -32.07 2.44
C GLY A 356 -12.19 -30.92 2.57
N VAL A 357 -11.96 -30.16 1.49
CA VAL A 357 -11.19 -28.91 1.53
C VAL A 357 -11.86 -27.97 2.53
N LYS A 358 -11.06 -27.38 3.42
CA LYS A 358 -11.59 -26.54 4.49
C LYS A 358 -11.91 -25.13 4.02
N ARG A 359 -11.10 -24.59 3.10
CA ARG A 359 -11.19 -23.19 2.66
C ARG A 359 -10.79 -23.05 1.20
N ILE A 360 -11.33 -22.03 0.53
CA ILE A 360 -10.97 -21.66 -0.84
C ILE A 360 -10.54 -20.20 -0.84
N LEU A 361 -9.35 -19.92 -1.36
CA LEU A 361 -8.80 -18.58 -1.57
C LEU A 361 -9.14 -18.10 -3.00
N THR A 362 -9.96 -17.06 -3.15
CA THR A 362 -10.44 -16.61 -4.46
C THR A 362 -10.65 -15.08 -4.58
N SER A 363 -10.20 -14.45 -5.67
CA SER A 363 -10.60 -13.08 -6.01
C SER A 363 -11.97 -13.02 -6.72
N GLY A 364 -12.77 -14.09 -6.65
CA GLY A 364 -14.05 -14.21 -7.36
C GLY A 364 -13.88 -14.26 -8.87
N GLN A 365 -12.80 -14.91 -9.36
CA GLN A 365 -12.44 -14.96 -10.78
C GLN A 365 -12.26 -13.57 -11.43
N GLN A 366 -11.87 -12.59 -10.62
CA GLN A 366 -11.62 -11.22 -11.06
C GLN A 366 -10.21 -10.77 -10.70
N SER A 367 -9.78 -9.64 -11.24
CA SER A 367 -8.48 -9.03 -10.93
C SER A 367 -8.33 -8.64 -9.44
N SER A 368 -9.43 -8.48 -8.71
CA SER A 368 -9.44 -8.28 -7.26
C SER A 368 -10.74 -8.80 -6.64
N ALA A 369 -10.70 -9.17 -5.35
CA ALA A 369 -11.90 -9.63 -4.64
C ALA A 369 -13.03 -8.62 -4.60
N GLU A 370 -12.75 -7.32 -4.58
CA GLU A 370 -13.81 -6.29 -4.60
C GLU A 370 -14.61 -6.37 -5.90
N LYS A 371 -13.93 -6.59 -7.03
CA LYS A 371 -14.60 -6.79 -8.32
C LYS A 371 -15.32 -8.14 -8.37
N GLY A 372 -14.74 -9.17 -7.76
CA GLY A 372 -15.32 -10.51 -7.67
C GLY A 372 -16.37 -10.68 -6.57
N ILE A 373 -16.76 -9.62 -5.87
CA ILE A 373 -17.56 -9.71 -4.64
C ILE A 373 -18.92 -10.37 -4.90
N SER A 374 -19.48 -10.20 -6.09
CA SER A 374 -20.74 -10.84 -6.49
C SER A 374 -20.63 -12.37 -6.45
N LEU A 375 -19.64 -12.94 -7.13
CA LEU A 375 -19.40 -14.39 -7.13
C LEU A 375 -19.03 -14.89 -5.74
N ILE A 376 -18.20 -14.16 -5.01
CA ILE A 376 -17.79 -14.53 -3.64
C ILE A 376 -19.02 -14.59 -2.72
N THR A 377 -19.91 -13.59 -2.79
CA THR A 377 -21.13 -13.54 -1.98
C THR A 377 -22.10 -14.66 -2.36
N GLU A 378 -22.26 -14.90 -3.67
CA GLU A 378 -23.08 -16.00 -4.17
C GLU A 378 -22.59 -17.35 -3.62
N LEU A 379 -21.30 -17.63 -3.76
CA LEU A 379 -20.71 -18.89 -3.31
C LEU A 379 -20.82 -19.01 -1.78
N ILE A 380 -20.64 -17.93 -1.01
CA ILE A 380 -20.82 -17.92 0.44
C ILE A 380 -22.28 -18.27 0.80
N ALA A 381 -23.24 -17.71 0.08
CA ALA A 381 -24.67 -17.99 0.27
C ALA A 381 -25.03 -19.43 -0.13
N ALA A 382 -24.35 -20.01 -1.12
CA ALA A 382 -24.58 -21.36 -1.60
C ALA A 382 -24.24 -22.47 -0.60
N GLY A 383 -23.43 -22.17 0.43
CA GLY A 383 -23.23 -22.92 1.68
C GLY A 383 -22.99 -24.44 1.58
N ILE A 384 -21.79 -24.92 1.96
CA ILE A 384 -21.40 -26.32 2.32
C ILE A 384 -19.91 -26.33 2.73
N LEU A 385 -19.08 -25.43 2.17
CA LEU A 385 -17.72 -25.17 2.67
C LEU A 385 -17.75 -24.21 3.87
N GLN A 386 -16.97 -24.48 4.91
CA GLN A 386 -16.87 -23.63 6.10
C GLN A 386 -16.30 -22.22 5.82
N SER A 387 -15.79 -21.95 4.61
CA SER A 387 -15.46 -20.58 4.17
C SER A 387 -15.06 -20.52 2.69
N LEU A 388 -15.73 -19.65 1.93
CA LEU A 388 -15.23 -19.08 0.67
C LEU A 388 -14.67 -17.69 0.92
N TRP A 389 -13.70 -17.29 0.12
CA TRP A 389 -12.83 -16.22 0.54
C TRP A 389 -12.43 -15.19 -0.49
N PRO A 390 -12.65 -13.89 -0.24
CA PRO A 390 -12.08 -12.82 -1.06
C PRO A 390 -10.55 -12.71 -0.95
N VAL A 391 -9.82 -12.92 -2.05
CA VAL A 391 -8.43 -12.46 -2.25
C VAL A 391 -8.46 -11.01 -2.64
N ARG A 392 -8.09 -10.14 -1.71
CA ARG A 392 -7.65 -8.79 -2.06
C ARG A 392 -6.16 -8.85 -2.37
N GLU A 393 -5.77 -8.64 -3.63
CA GLU A 393 -4.36 -8.35 -3.93
C GLU A 393 -4.03 -6.96 -3.39
N SER A 394 -3.62 -6.89 -2.14
CA SER A 394 -2.88 -5.74 -1.63
C SER A 394 -1.39 -6.02 -1.77
N ALA A 395 -0.68 -5.22 -2.58
CA ALA A 395 0.76 -4.99 -2.39
C ALA A 395 1.04 -4.71 -0.90
N PRO A 396 2.24 -5.00 -0.35
CA PRO A 396 2.50 -5.08 1.10
C PRO A 396 2.11 -3.82 1.85
N ARG A 397 0.82 -3.75 2.20
CA ARG A 397 0.23 -2.76 3.08
C ARG A 397 0.57 -3.28 4.47
N THR A 398 1.41 -2.54 5.18
CA THR A 398 1.56 -2.69 6.64
C THR A 398 0.17 -2.89 7.26
N CYS A 399 0.00 -3.93 8.08
CA CYS A 399 -1.18 -4.26 8.87
C CYS A 399 -1.73 -3.04 9.67
N ARG A 400 -2.45 -2.11 9.01
CA ARG A 400 -3.00 -0.89 9.65
C ARG A 400 -4.51 -0.73 9.59
N CYS A 401 -5.19 -1.62 8.89
CA CYS A 401 -6.57 -1.97 9.19
C CYS A 401 -6.43 -3.45 9.55
N PHE A 402 -6.75 -3.98 10.72
CA PHE A 402 -8.00 -3.88 11.44
C PHE A 402 -7.72 -4.40 12.86
N CYS A 403 -7.47 -3.51 13.82
CA CYS A 403 -7.69 -3.87 15.22
C CYS A 403 -9.21 -3.93 15.42
N ARG A 404 -9.71 -5.03 16.00
CA ARG A 404 -11.10 -5.16 16.47
C ARG A 404 -11.55 -3.83 17.11
N ARG A 405 -12.45 -3.10 16.43
CA ARG A 405 -13.41 -2.29 17.18
C ARG A 405 -14.45 -3.29 17.65
N GLY A 406 -14.65 -3.33 18.97
CA GLY A 406 -15.53 -4.28 19.63
C GLY A 406 -16.99 -4.20 19.19
#